data_AF-U9SY44-F1
#
_entry.id   AF-U9SY44-F1
#
_cell.length_a   1.000
_cell.length_b   1.000
_cell.length_c   1.000
_cell.angle_alpha   90.00
_cell.angle_beta   90.00
_cell.angle_gamma   90.00
#
_symmetry.space_group_name_H-M   'P 1'
#
loop_
_entity.id
_entity.type
_entity.pdbx_description
1 polymer ?
#
loop_
_entity_poly.entity_id
_entity_poly.type
_entity_poly.pdbx_seq_one_letter_code
_entity_poly.pdbx_strand_id
1 'polypeptide(L)' 'MQQSIWLDYLKNLNSLICVQIKNILLLINNTPTHGKEDEISSFSNIELYYYLPPNTNVHLQPLDTKIINSFKAKY' A
#
# COMPACT_ATOMS: atom_id res chain seq x y z
N MET A 1 -5.47 11.46 2.73
CA MET A 1 -5.16 10.68 3.95
C MET A 1 -4.02 11.38 4.68
N GLN A 2 -4.04 11.46 6.01
CA GLN A 2 -2.90 12.00 6.77
C GLN A 2 -1.85 10.90 6.99
N GLN A 3 -0.57 11.28 7.06
CA GLN A 3 0.53 10.32 7.25
C GLN A 3 0.42 9.54 8.58
N SER A 4 -0.07 10.17 9.65
CA SER A 4 -0.35 9.50 10.93
C SER A 4 -1.34 8.35 10.78
N ILE A 5 -2.46 8.60 10.10
CA ILE A 5 -3.51 7.59 9.83
C ILE A 5 -2.94 6.45 8.99
N TRP A 6 -2.09 6.76 8.00
CA TRP A 6 -1.42 5.76 7.17
C TRP A 6 -0.52 4.85 8.02
N LEU A 7 0.30 5.43 8.90
CA LEU A 7 1.21 4.68 9.76
C LEU A 7 0.45 3.79 10.77
N ASP A 8 -0.63 4.31 11.36
CA ASP A 8 -1.47 3.54 12.28
C ASP A 8 -2.14 2.36 11.58
N TYR A 9 -2.61 2.57 10.35
CA TYR A 9 -3.12 1.48 9.50
C TYR A 9 -2.05 0.41 9.25
N LEU A 10 -0.83 0.79 8.85
CA LEU A 10 0.24 -0.16 8.59
C LEU A 10 0.65 -0.96 9.83
N LYS A 11 0.70 -0.32 11.01
CA LYS A 11 0.97 -1.03 12.28
C LYS A 11 -0.09 -2.10 12.57
N ASN A 12 -1.37 -1.73 12.40
CA ASN A 12 -2.48 -2.67 12.60
C ASN A 12 -2.43 -3.81 11.57
N LEU A 13 -2.15 -3.49 10.30
CA LEU A 13 -2.02 -4.50 9.25
C LEU A 13 -0.85 -5.46 9.54
N ASN A 14 0.31 -4.96 9.96
CA ASN A 14 1.45 -5.80 10.30
C ASN A 14 1.09 -6.75 11.45
N SER A 15 0.45 -6.25 12.51
CA SER A 15 0.00 -7.09 13.63
C SER A 15 -0.93 -8.22 13.16
N LEU A 16 -1.89 -7.93 12.28
CA LEU A 16 -2.78 -8.95 11.71
C LEU A 16 -2.02 -9.99 10.90
N ILE A 17 -1.07 -9.58 10.07
CA ILE A 17 -0.27 -10.48 9.24
C ILE A 17 0.67 -11.33 10.10
N CYS A 18 1.24 -10.77 11.18
CA CYS A 18 2.01 -11.52 12.17
C CYS A 18 1.18 -12.65 12.79
N VAL A 19 -0.05 -12.36 13.22
CA VAL A 19 -0.97 -13.35 13.80
C VAL A 19 -1.32 -14.44 12.78
N GLN A 20 -1.39 -14.10 11.50
CA GLN A 20 -1.61 -15.07 10.43
C GLN A 20 -0.35 -15.86 10.04
N ILE A 21 0.82 -15.54 10.62
CA ILE A 21 2.11 -16.16 10.33
C ILE A 21 2.42 -16.10 8.82
N LYS A 22 2.21 -14.93 8.23
CA LYS A 22 2.47 -14.64 6.81
C LYS A 22 3.44 -13.49 6.65
N ASN A 23 4.01 -13.39 5.45
CA ASN A 23 4.74 -12.22 4.99
C ASN A 23 4.06 -11.72 3.72
N ILE A 24 3.93 -10.40 3.58
CA ILE A 24 3.30 -9.79 2.41
C ILE A 24 4.18 -8.69 1.83
N LEU A 25 4.13 -8.56 0.50
CA LEU A 25 4.61 -7.39 -0.22
C LEU A 25 3.41 -6.48 -0.50
N LEU A 26 3.45 -5.25 0.01
CA LEU A 26 2.40 -4.26 -0.20
C LEU A 26 2.82 -3.28 -1.30
N LEU A 27 2.15 -3.38 -2.44
CA LEU A 27 2.30 -2.47 -3.57
C LEU A 27 1.51 -1.18 -3.30
N ILE A 28 2.18 -0.03 -3.29
CA ILE A 28 1.53 1.27 -3.07
C ILE A 28 1.92 2.28 -4.15
N ASN A 29 1.11 3.34 -4.31
CA ASN A 29 1.42 4.41 -5.26
C ASN A 29 2.43 5.38 -4.64
N ASN A 30 3.07 6.18 -5.51
CA ASN A 30 4.06 7.17 -5.10
C ASN A 30 3.41 8.46 -4.55
N THR A 31 2.44 8.34 -3.65
CA THR A 31 1.79 9.51 -3.02
C THR A 31 2.65 10.04 -1.87
N PRO A 32 2.89 11.35 -1.76
CA PRO A 32 3.72 11.94 -0.69
C PRO A 32 3.27 11.57 0.74
N THR A 33 1.98 11.29 0.93
CA THR A 33 1.41 10.91 2.23
C THR A 33 1.92 9.58 2.77
N HIS A 34 2.49 8.73 1.92
CA HIS A 34 3.03 7.45 2.35
C HIS A 34 4.36 7.59 3.09
N GLY A 35 5.03 8.75 2.99
CA GLY A 35 6.37 8.97 3.54
C GLY A 35 7.45 8.38 2.63
N LYS A 36 8.71 8.62 2.98
CA LYS A 36 9.85 7.94 2.36
C LYS A 36 10.10 6.61 3.07
N GLU A 37 10.72 5.67 2.37
CA GLU A 37 11.11 4.36 2.91
C GLU A 37 11.88 4.49 4.24
N ASP A 38 12.77 5.49 4.34
CA ASP A 38 13.57 5.77 5.53
C ASP A 38 12.78 6.28 6.75
N GLU A 39 11.57 6.83 6.54
CA GLU A 39 10.73 7.40 7.60
C GLU A 39 9.78 6.36 8.22
N ILE A 40 9.66 5.20 7.60
CA ILE A 40 8.70 4.17 7.98
C ILE A 40 9.48 3.07 8.69
N SER A 41 9.16 2.89 9.97
CA SER A 41 9.75 1.84 10.79
C SER A 41 9.69 0.49 10.07
N SER A 42 10.81 -0.23 10.02
CA SER A 42 10.89 -1.53 9.36
C SER A 42 9.89 -2.50 10.01
N PHE A 43 8.85 -2.85 9.25
CA PHE A 43 7.85 -3.83 9.68
C PHE A 43 8.41 -5.25 9.56
N SER A 44 8.01 -6.13 10.47
CA SER A 44 8.53 -7.50 10.53
C SER A 44 7.99 -8.41 9.42
N ASN A 45 6.76 -8.18 8.98
CA ASN A 45 6.02 -9.08 8.09
C ASN A 45 5.42 -8.38 6.87
N ILE A 46 5.65 -7.08 6.73
CA ILE A 46 5.21 -6.28 5.58
C ILE A 46 6.44 -5.64 4.95
N GLU A 47 6.64 -5.95 3.67
CA GLU A 47 7.57 -5.24 2.81
C GLU A 47 6.79 -4.23 1.98
N LEU A 48 7.22 -2.97 1.97
CA LEU A 48 6.53 -1.89 1.25
C LEU A 48 7.26 -1.64 -0.07
N TYR A 49 6.55 -1.75 -1.19
CA TYR A 49 7.12 -1.52 -2.52
C TYR A 49 6.67 -0.18 -3.08
N TYR A 50 7.60 0.79 -3.09
CA TYR A 50 7.38 2.17 -3.55
C TYR A 50 7.73 2.42 -5.02
N TYR A 51 8.50 1.54 -5.64
CA TYR A 51 9.22 1.80 -6.90
C TYR A 51 8.38 1.50 -8.15
N LEU A 52 7.16 2.03 -8.21
CA LEU A 52 6.42 2.06 -9.48
C LEU A 52 6.93 3.23 -10.34
N PRO A 53 7.19 3.02 -11.64
CA PRO A 53 7.61 4.10 -12.52
C PRO A 53 6.56 5.23 -12.54
N PRO A 54 6.96 6.50 -12.66
CA PRO A 54 6.02 7.61 -12.70
C PRO A 54 5.01 7.44 -13.84
N ASN A 55 3.77 7.87 -13.60
CA ASN A 55 2.63 7.77 -14.53
C ASN A 55 2.19 6.34 -14.92
N THR A 56 2.65 5.30 -14.21
CA THR A 56 2.23 3.92 -14.49
C THR A 56 1.10 3.40 -13.60
N ASN A 57 0.62 4.19 -12.64
CA ASN A 57 -0.38 3.74 -11.66
C ASN A 57 -1.62 3.11 -12.32
N VAL A 58 -2.15 3.77 -13.35
CA VAL A 58 -3.35 3.33 -14.08
C VAL A 58 -3.15 2.01 -14.82
N HIS A 59 -1.91 1.56 -15.04
CA HIS A 59 -1.59 0.32 -15.75
C HIS A 59 -1.03 -0.77 -14.85
N LEU A 60 -0.24 -0.40 -13.85
CA LEU A 60 0.47 -1.35 -12.99
C LEU A 60 -0.23 -1.59 -11.65
N GLN A 61 -1.10 -0.69 -11.19
CA GLN A 61 -1.83 -0.92 -9.95
C GLN A 61 -3.10 -1.73 -10.20
N PRO A 62 -3.21 -2.94 -9.63
CA PRO A 62 -4.41 -3.77 -9.76
C PRO A 62 -5.66 -3.09 -9.20
N LEU A 63 -5.47 -2.24 -8.18
CA LEU A 63 -6.54 -1.48 -7.56
C LEU A 63 -7.22 -0.53 -8.56
N ASP A 64 -6.43 0.28 -9.27
CA ASP A 64 -6.95 1.22 -10.29
C ASP A 64 -7.48 0.48 -11.52
N THR A 65 -6.68 -0.43 -12.09
CA THR A 65 -7.00 -1.11 -13.36
C THR A 65 -8.22 -2.00 -13.29
N LYS A 66 -8.38 -2.75 -12.20
CA LYS A 66 -9.41 -3.79 -12.09
C LYS A 66 -10.46 -3.44 -11.06
N ILE A 67 -10.07 -3.24 -9.81
CA ILE A 67 -11.03 -3.14 -8.71
C ILE A 67 -11.88 -1.88 -8.86
N ILE A 68 -11.26 -0.70 -8.86
CA ILE A 68 -11.94 0.59 -9.01
C ILE A 68 -12.70 0.66 -10.33
N ASN A 69 -12.08 0.21 -11.43
CA ASN A 69 -12.74 0.18 -12.73
C ASN A 69 -14.02 -0.70 -12.71
N SER A 70 -13.97 -1.86 -12.06
CA SER A 70 -15.14 -2.76 -11.92
C SER A 70 -16.25 -2.14 -11.09
N PHE A 71 -15.92 -1.31 -10.09
CA PHE A 71 -16.91 -0.55 -9.33
C PHE A 71 -17.50 0.59 -10.18
N LYS A 72 -16.67 1.33 -10.93
CA LYS A 72 -17.12 2.43 -11.79
C LYS A 72 -17.98 1.96 -12.96
N ALA A 73 -17.70 0.81 -13.55
CA ALA A 73 -18.47 0.26 -14.68
C ALA A 73 -19.94 -0.09 -14.34
N LYS A 74 -20.31 -0.08 -13.06
CA LYS A 74 -21.69 -0.32 -12.59
C LYS A 74 -22.50 0.95 -12.38
N TYR A 75 -21.91 2.12 -12.64
CA TYR A 75 -22.54 3.45 -12.56
C TYR A 75 -22.45 4.14 -13.92
#